data_AF-A0A5B7BTJ8-F1
#
_entry.id   AF-A0A5B7BTJ8-F1
#
_cell.length_a   1.000
_cell.length_b   1.000
_cell.length_c   1.000
_cell.angle_alpha   90.00
_cell.angle_beta   90.00
_cell.angle_gamma   90.00
#
_symmetry.space_group_name_H-M   'P 1'
#
loop_
_entity.id
_entity.type
_entity.pdbx_description
1 polymer ?
#
loop_
_entity_poly.entity_id
_entity_poly.type
_entity_poly.pdbx_seq_one_letter_code
_entity_poly.pdbx_strand_id
1 'polypeptide(L)'
;SGATYNYFISQTYKATLSWLMKSLIGKPLRVVADVLYLPVCWKGPKPFNSTKEVKKYFKPLGLIFSSRNVMLQLPPEAYLIISNHGNVCLGILDGTKAGMRGPFNVIGDKLVVYDNENKRIGWAPSNCDRPPKS
;
A
#
# COMPACT_ATOMS: atom_id res chain seq x y z
N SER A 1 -10.88 13.45 -1.96
CA SER A 1 -9.78 12.60 -1.44
C SER A 1 -8.79 13.46 -0.70
N GLY A 2 -8.44 13.14 0.55
CA GLY A 2 -7.73 14.06 1.46
C GLY A 2 -6.48 13.50 2.15
N ALA A 3 -5.95 12.36 1.70
CA ALA A 3 -4.78 11.72 2.29
C ALA A 3 -3.74 11.36 1.21
N THR A 4 -2.49 11.77 1.42
CA THR A 4 -1.35 11.50 0.53
C THR A 4 -0.82 10.07 0.65
N TYR A 5 -1.07 9.42 1.78
CA TYR A 5 -0.64 8.05 2.06
C TYR A 5 -1.82 7.17 2.45
N ASN A 6 -1.61 5.86 2.36
CA ASN A 6 -2.50 4.89 2.98
C ASN A 6 -2.21 4.84 4.49
N TYR A 7 -3.25 4.73 5.31
CA TYR A 7 -3.12 4.62 6.75
C TYR A 7 -3.86 3.41 7.26
N PHE A 8 -3.17 2.53 7.96
CA PHE A 8 -3.79 1.38 8.60
C PHE A 8 -3.81 1.54 10.11
N ILE A 9 -4.88 1.09 10.75
CA ILE A 9 -4.93 0.98 12.21
C ILE A 9 -3.79 0.09 12.70
N SER A 10 -3.27 0.35 13.90
CA SER A 10 -2.01 -0.26 14.36
C SER A 10 -2.00 -1.80 14.28
N GLN A 11 -3.14 -2.47 14.52
CA GLN A 11 -3.26 -3.92 14.36
C GLN A 11 -3.04 -4.36 12.91
N THR A 12 -3.76 -3.75 11.95
CA THR A 12 -3.64 -4.06 10.53
C THR A 12 -2.25 -3.69 10.01
N TYR A 13 -1.72 -2.54 10.42
CA TYR A 13 -0.37 -2.11 10.06
C TYR A 13 0.69 -3.15 10.48
N LYS A 14 0.67 -3.59 11.74
CA LYS A 14 1.61 -4.61 12.26
C LYS A 14 1.47 -5.94 11.52
N ALA A 15 0.23 -6.37 11.22
CA ALA A 15 -0.02 -7.58 10.46
C ALA A 15 0.55 -7.49 9.03
N THR A 16 0.32 -6.37 8.34
CA THR A 16 0.88 -6.10 7.01
C THR A 16 2.40 -6.11 7.04
N LEU A 17 3.02 -5.44 8.01
CA LEU A 17 4.48 -5.40 8.11
C LEU A 17 5.06 -6.79 8.41
N SER A 18 4.46 -7.55 9.32
CA SER A 18 4.89 -8.92 9.64
C SER A 18 4.80 -9.84 8.43
N TRP A 19 3.68 -9.79 7.70
CA TRP A 19 3.51 -10.56 6.47
C TRP A 19 4.54 -10.18 5.41
N LEU A 20 4.76 -8.87 5.23
CA LEU A 20 5.71 -8.36 4.25
C LEU A 20 7.12 -8.84 4.58
N MET A 21 7.59 -8.67 5.81
CA MET A 21 8.91 -9.12 6.24
C MET A 21 9.11 -10.63 6.02
N LYS A 22 8.10 -11.46 6.33
CA LYS A 22 8.13 -12.90 6.02
C LYS A 22 8.22 -13.17 4.52
N SER A 23 7.48 -12.42 3.70
CA SER A 23 7.47 -12.59 2.24
C SER A 23 8.81 -12.21 1.59
N LEU A 24 9.65 -11.43 2.29
CA LEU A 24 10.95 -10.96 1.80
C LEU A 24 12.13 -11.83 2.27
N ILE A 25 11.90 -12.85 3.09
CA ILE A 25 12.95 -13.78 3.53
C ILE A 25 13.62 -14.43 2.31
N GLY A 26 14.95 -14.47 2.31
CA GLY A 26 15.76 -15.04 1.23
C GLY A 26 15.91 -14.13 0.00
N LYS A 27 15.25 -12.97 -0.05
CA LYS A 27 15.45 -11.98 -1.11
C LYS A 27 16.68 -11.13 -0.78
N PRO A 28 17.41 -10.61 -1.80
CA PRO A 28 18.59 -9.80 -1.58
C PRO A 28 18.21 -8.34 -1.22
N LEU A 29 17.42 -8.19 -0.16
CA LEU A 29 16.91 -6.93 0.35
C LEU A 29 17.32 -6.78 1.82
N ARG A 30 17.77 -5.58 2.20
CA ARG A 30 18.15 -5.28 3.59
C ARG A 30 17.33 -4.13 4.12
N VAL A 31 16.84 -4.24 5.35
CA VAL A 31 16.13 -3.13 6.01
C VAL A 31 17.10 -1.97 6.21
N VAL A 32 16.66 -0.76 5.91
CA VAL A 32 17.44 0.48 6.07
C VAL A 32 16.57 1.59 6.66
N ALA A 33 17.20 2.45 7.46
CA ALA A 33 16.64 3.77 7.77
C ALA A 33 16.95 4.68 6.59
N ASP A 34 15.94 5.32 6.01
CA ASP A 34 16.11 6.09 4.77
C ASP A 34 15.31 7.39 4.76
N VAL A 35 13.98 7.30 4.83
CA VAL A 35 13.09 8.46 4.87
C VAL A 35 12.53 8.62 6.27
N LEU A 36 12.71 9.80 6.88
CA LEU A 36 12.36 10.09 8.28
C LEU A 36 10.90 9.73 8.65
N TYR A 37 9.98 9.86 7.69
CA TYR A 37 8.54 9.68 7.91
C TYR A 37 7.99 8.36 7.38
N LEU A 38 8.80 7.57 6.67
CA LEU A 38 8.37 6.26 6.18
C LEU A 38 8.90 5.18 7.12
N PRO A 39 8.03 4.31 7.65
CA PRO A 39 8.34 3.55 8.84
C PRO A 39 9.36 2.43 8.58
N VAL A 40 9.40 1.88 7.36
CA VAL A 40 10.31 0.80 6.98
C VAL A 40 10.66 0.92 5.50
N CYS A 41 11.97 0.84 5.21
CA CYS A 41 12.51 0.82 3.86
C CYS A 41 13.47 -0.36 3.67
N TRP A 42 13.65 -0.77 2.42
CA TRP A 42 14.54 -1.84 2.00
C TRP A 42 15.48 -1.39 0.89
N LYS A 43 16.76 -1.70 1.05
CA LYS A 43 17.81 -1.50 0.04
C LYS A 43 18.03 -2.80 -0.74
N GLY A 44 18.04 -2.70 -2.07
CA GLY A 44 18.38 -3.79 -2.97
C GLY A 44 19.86 -3.84 -3.35
N PRO A 45 20.25 -4.79 -4.22
CA PRO A 45 21.62 -4.91 -4.73
C PRO A 45 22.05 -3.70 -5.56
N LYS A 46 21.08 -3.04 -6.18
CA LYS A 46 21.23 -1.78 -6.93
C LYS A 46 20.08 -0.84 -6.55
N PRO A 47 20.26 0.48 -6.67
CA PRO A 47 19.17 1.44 -6.51
C PRO A 47 18.01 1.13 -7.45
N PHE A 48 16.78 1.26 -6.96
CA PHE A 48 15.56 1.13 -7.75
C PHE A 48 15.19 2.49 -8.34
N ASN A 49 14.77 2.50 -9.62
CA ASN A 49 14.28 3.72 -10.27
C ASN A 49 12.75 3.79 -10.32
N SER A 50 12.07 2.64 -10.17
CA SER A 50 10.61 2.59 -10.20
C SER A 50 10.06 1.41 -9.40
N THR A 51 8.79 1.54 -9.01
CA THR A 51 8.04 0.48 -8.34
C THR A 51 7.82 -0.75 -9.23
N LYS A 52 8.02 -0.64 -10.56
CA LYS A 52 7.97 -1.78 -11.48
C LYS A 52 9.15 -2.74 -11.25
N GLU A 53 10.33 -2.22 -10.94
CA GLU A 53 11.55 -3.03 -10.72
C GLU A 53 11.48 -3.88 -9.46
N VAL A 54 10.68 -3.46 -8.47
CA VAL A 54 10.55 -4.15 -7.19
C VAL A 54 9.48 -5.25 -7.22
N LYS A 55 8.64 -5.34 -8.26
CA LYS A 55 7.60 -6.39 -8.38
C LYS A 55 8.11 -7.81 -8.31
N LYS A 56 9.35 -8.05 -8.74
CA LYS A 56 10.00 -9.37 -8.62
C LYS A 56 10.24 -9.79 -7.16
N TYR A 57 10.27 -8.82 -6.25
CA TYR A 57 10.47 -9.07 -4.83
C TYR A 57 9.16 -9.00 -4.04
N PHE A 58 8.32 -8.01 -4.30
CA PHE A 58 7.14 -7.69 -3.52
C PHE A 58 5.86 -8.25 -4.15
N LYS A 59 5.03 -8.94 -3.36
CA LYS A 59 3.77 -9.55 -3.82
C LYS A 59 2.60 -8.57 -3.67
N PRO A 60 1.50 -8.69 -4.44
CA PRO A 60 0.29 -7.93 -4.18
C PRO A 60 -0.22 -8.14 -2.74
N LEU A 61 -0.69 -7.06 -2.11
CA LEU A 61 -1.30 -7.09 -0.77
C LEU A 61 -2.81 -7.28 -0.94
N GLY A 62 -3.37 -8.33 -0.33
CA GLY A 62 -4.80 -8.60 -0.35
C GLY A 62 -5.50 -8.11 0.92
N LEU A 63 -6.58 -7.35 0.77
CA LEU A 63 -7.51 -7.00 1.85
C LEU A 63 -8.80 -7.79 1.65
N ILE A 64 -9.07 -8.72 2.57
CA ILE A 64 -10.20 -9.65 2.48
C ILE A 64 -11.36 -9.10 3.30
N PHE A 65 -12.52 -8.93 2.66
CA PHE A 65 -13.76 -8.53 3.30
C PHE A 65 -14.61 -9.77 3.57
N SER A 66 -14.55 -10.26 4.81
CA SER A 66 -15.10 -11.55 5.25
C SER A 66 -16.60 -11.72 5.00
N SER A 67 -17.37 -10.63 4.96
CA SER A 67 -18.82 -10.69 4.76
C SER A 67 -19.24 -11.20 3.39
N ARG A 68 -18.36 -11.14 2.37
CA ARG A 68 -18.68 -11.57 0.99
C ARG A 68 -17.58 -12.39 0.32
N ASN A 69 -16.52 -12.74 1.06
CA ASN A 69 -15.30 -13.35 0.52
C ASN A 69 -14.72 -12.58 -0.69
N VAL A 70 -14.84 -11.25 -0.66
CA VAL A 70 -14.33 -10.36 -1.72
C VAL A 70 -12.98 -9.82 -1.28
N MET A 71 -12.02 -9.77 -2.21
CA MET A 71 -10.67 -9.29 -1.96
C MET A 71 -10.38 -8.03 -2.78
N LEU A 72 -9.92 -6.98 -2.10
CA LEU A 72 -9.25 -5.85 -2.75
C LEU A 72 -7.75 -6.16 -2.83
N GLN A 73 -7.23 -6.28 -4.05
CA GLN A 73 -5.80 -6.45 -4.28
C GLN A 73 -5.13 -5.09 -4.52
N LEU A 74 -4.06 -4.83 -3.76
CA LEU A 74 -3.18 -3.70 -3.94
C LEU A 74 -1.88 -4.18 -4.59
N PRO A 75 -1.58 -3.79 -5.85
CA PRO A 75 -0.30 -4.12 -6.46
C PRO A 75 0.84 -3.39 -5.73
N PRO A 76 2.11 -3.81 -5.87
CA PRO A 76 3.26 -3.16 -5.24
C PRO A 76 3.28 -1.64 -5.38
N GLU A 77 2.90 -1.10 -6.55
CA GLU A 77 2.84 0.35 -6.79
C GLU A 77 1.81 1.08 -5.93
N ALA A 78 0.78 0.40 -5.44
CA ALA A 78 -0.26 1.00 -4.63
C ALA A 78 0.13 1.10 -3.14
N TYR A 79 1.22 0.47 -2.71
CA TYR A 79 1.63 0.46 -1.30
C TYR A 79 3.14 0.63 -1.08
N LEU A 80 3.95 0.75 -2.13
CA LEU A 80 5.39 0.99 -2.06
C LEU A 80 5.77 2.32 -2.71
N ILE A 81 6.79 2.95 -2.16
CA ILE A 81 7.34 4.21 -2.63
C ILE A 81 8.83 4.01 -2.88
N ILE A 82 9.36 4.54 -3.98
CA ILE A 82 10.80 4.60 -4.19
C ILE A 82 11.30 5.93 -3.64
N SER A 83 12.28 5.88 -2.73
CA SER A 83 12.91 7.08 -2.19
C SER A 83 13.87 7.71 -3.22
N ASN A 84 14.25 8.96 -2.98
CA ASN A 84 15.29 9.65 -3.74
C ASN A 84 16.67 8.95 -3.66
N HIS A 85 16.90 8.11 -2.65
CA HIS A 85 18.12 7.30 -2.52
C HIS A 85 18.02 5.94 -3.24
N GLY A 86 16.91 5.67 -3.94
CA GLY A 86 16.67 4.44 -4.69
C GLY A 86 16.39 3.23 -3.80
N ASN A 87 15.92 3.44 -2.56
CA ASN A 87 15.40 2.37 -1.72
C ASN A 87 13.89 2.27 -1.89
N VAL A 88 13.32 1.13 -1.55
CA VAL A 88 11.87 0.93 -1.56
C VAL A 88 11.33 1.02 -0.14
N CYS A 89 10.33 1.86 0.08
CA CYS A 89 9.72 2.12 1.37
C CYS A 89 8.26 1.70 1.39
N LEU A 90 7.77 1.28 2.56
CA LEU A 90 6.35 1.01 2.78
C LEU A 90 5.58 2.34 2.80
N GLY A 91 4.70 2.54 1.82
CA GLY A 91 3.82 3.70 1.70
C GLY A 91 2.50 3.57 2.48
N ILE A 92 2.47 2.68 3.48
CA ILE A 92 1.37 2.53 4.44
C ILE A 92 1.91 2.98 5.80
N LEU A 93 1.22 3.91 6.44
CA LEU A 93 1.57 4.46 7.74
C LEU A 93 0.68 3.87 8.86
N ASP A 94 1.20 3.85 10.09
CA ASP A 94 0.38 3.52 11.27
C ASP A 94 -0.51 4.72 11.58
N GLY A 95 -1.81 4.60 11.26
CA GLY A 95 -2.81 5.65 11.44
C GLY A 95 -2.97 6.08 12.89
N THR A 96 -2.74 5.17 13.85
CA THR A 96 -2.80 5.50 15.28
C THR A 96 -1.66 6.44 15.68
N LYS A 97 -0.47 6.25 15.12
CA LYS A 97 0.68 7.16 15.33
C LYS A 97 0.50 8.48 14.60
N ALA A 98 -0.24 8.50 13.49
CA ALA A 98 -0.57 9.70 12.74
C ALA A 98 -1.73 10.52 13.37
N GLY A 99 -2.20 10.16 14.57
CA GLY A 99 -3.27 10.89 15.26
C GLY A 99 -4.67 10.65 14.69
N MET A 100 -4.84 9.64 13.82
CA MET A 100 -6.16 9.32 13.29
C MET A 100 -7.07 8.75 14.38
N ARG A 101 -8.31 9.25 14.40
CA ARG A 101 -9.35 8.82 15.35
C ARG A 101 -10.30 7.82 14.67
N GLY A 102 -10.58 6.71 15.37
CA GLY A 102 -11.54 5.70 14.93
C GLY A 102 -10.92 4.41 14.37
N PRO A 103 -11.71 3.33 14.25
CA PRO A 103 -11.23 1.99 13.89
C PRO A 103 -11.12 1.77 12.37
N PHE A 104 -10.70 2.78 11.60
CA PHE A 104 -10.79 2.74 10.14
C PHE A 104 -9.41 2.77 9.46
N ASN A 105 -9.28 1.96 8.41
CA ASN A 105 -8.18 2.03 7.45
C ASN A 105 -8.52 3.04 6.35
N VAL A 106 -7.55 3.85 5.91
CA VAL A 106 -7.68 4.79 4.78
C VAL A 106 -6.82 4.32 3.62
N ILE A 107 -7.44 4.19 2.46
CA ILE A 107 -6.80 3.77 1.21
C ILE A 107 -7.08 4.83 0.14
N GLY A 108 -6.03 5.36 -0.48
CA GLY A 108 -6.10 6.32 -1.58
C GLY A 108 -5.90 5.68 -2.96
N ASP A 109 -6.00 6.50 -4.02
CA ASP A 109 -5.70 6.13 -5.41
C ASP A 109 -6.43 4.87 -5.92
N LYS A 110 -7.76 4.88 -5.80
CA LYS A 110 -8.63 3.85 -6.35
C LYS A 110 -9.86 4.47 -6.99
N LEU A 111 -10.29 3.90 -8.11
CA LEU A 111 -11.64 4.12 -8.61
C LEU A 111 -12.61 3.35 -7.72
N VAL A 112 -13.49 4.09 -7.04
CA VAL A 112 -14.51 3.54 -6.13
C VAL A 112 -15.87 4.04 -6.59
N VAL A 113 -16.82 3.12 -6.71
CA VAL A 113 -18.23 3.39 -7.04
C VAL A 113 -19.05 3.22 -5.77
N TYR A 114 -19.83 4.26 -5.43
CA TYR A 114 -20.74 4.25 -4.29
C TYR A 114 -22.18 4.06 -4.80
N ASP A 115 -22.73 2.89 -4.53
CA ASP A 115 -24.13 2.54 -4.81
C ASP A 115 -24.93 2.76 -3.51
N ASN A 116 -25.29 4.03 -3.26
CA ASN A 116 -25.96 4.44 -2.04
C ASN A 116 -27.37 3.82 -1.92
N GLU A 117 -28.06 3.64 -3.05
CA GLU A 117 -29.39 3.03 -3.10
C GLU A 117 -29.37 1.59 -2.60
N ASN A 118 -28.39 0.79 -3.07
CA ASN A 118 -28.27 -0.61 -2.64
C ASN A 118 -27.30 -0.80 -1.47
N LYS A 119 -26.78 0.27 -0.87
CA LYS A 119 -25.82 0.27 0.25
C LYS A 119 -24.58 -0.59 -0.02
N ARG A 120 -23.97 -0.41 -1.21
CA ARG A 120 -22.76 -1.16 -1.61
C ARG A 120 -21.67 -0.22 -2.13
N ILE A 121 -20.45 -0.72 -2.04
CA ILE A 121 -19.29 -0.11 -2.67
C ILE A 121 -18.68 -1.10 -3.64
N GLY A 122 -18.20 -0.60 -4.78
CA GLY A 122 -17.43 -1.36 -5.76
C GLY A 122 -16.12 -0.66 -6.06
N TRP A 123 -15.11 -1.40 -6.50
CA TRP A 123 -13.83 -0.86 -6.95
C TRP A 123 -13.38 -1.55 -8.22
N ALA A 124 -12.65 -0.82 -9.05
CA ALA A 124 -12.04 -1.36 -10.26
C ALA A 124 -10.60 -0.86 -10.39
N PRO A 125 -9.69 -1.67 -10.98
CA PRO A 125 -8.40 -1.14 -11.41
C PRO A 125 -8.65 -0.05 -12.46
N SER A 126 -8.13 1.14 -12.21
CA SER A 126 -8.21 2.25 -13.15
C SER A 126 -6.83 2.88 -13.30
N ASN A 127 -6.46 3.19 -14.54
CA ASN A 127 -5.37 4.11 -14.79
C ASN A 127 -5.93 5.54 -14.72
N CYS A 128 -5.85 6.16 -13.53
CA CYS A 128 -6.38 7.50 -13.30
C CYS A 128 -5.60 8.60 -14.06
N ASP A 129 -4.47 8.24 -14.70
CA ASP A 129 -3.67 9.15 -15.54
C ASP A 129 -4.33 9.43 -16.90
N ARG A 130 -5.31 8.60 -17.31
CA ARG A 130 -6.03 8.75 -18.57
C ARG A 130 -7.51 8.96 -18.30
N PRO A 131 -7.99 10.22 -18.24
CA PRO A 131 -9.41 10.46 -18.21
C PRO A 131 -10.07 9.82 -19.46
N PRO A 132 -11.30 9.29 -19.34
CA PRO A 132 -12.02 8.78 -20.50
C PRO A 132 -12.16 9.89 -21.53
N LYS A 133 -11.99 9.56 -22.81
CA LYS A 133 -12.29 10.49 -23.90
C LYS A 133 -13.81 10.72 -23.92
N SER A 134 -14.20 11.99 -23.90
CA SER A 134 -15.58 12.41 -24.11
C SER A 134 -16.06 12.10 -25.52
#